data_AF-A0A9D2FCN8-F1
#
_entry.id   AF-A0A9D2FCN8-F1
#
_cell.length_a   1.000
_cell.length_b   1.000
_cell.length_c   1.000
_cell.angle_alpha   90.00
_cell.angle_beta   90.00
_cell.angle_gamma   90.00
#
_symmetry.space_group_name_H-M   'P 1'
#
loop_
_entity.id
_entity.type
_entity.pdbx_description
1 polymer ?
#
loop_
_entity_poly.entity_id
_entity_poly.type
_entity_poly.pdbx_seq_one_letter_code
_entity_poly.pdbx_strand_id
1 'polypeptide(L)'
;MNIFKSRKFKHGSLATALTVCLIAAVVLVNVVATLLLERFPWSIDLTGSGNYSLSEEAIEFAEQVQEEVTITVLYDKQQFANLGGYYEQCQILMEQFPQYNPNIKIRYMDLYEHPEFESQYPNLNLEMGNVIVESARRTKLLTFYDLLSFVYNSTTQQVMIAGSTTEQAIVSALLYVTDENPATVSVLTGHEETDLTALTNILASNSYQVVTQNILREQINPEADMVVICAPMTDYTDEEMKKLDAYLNNDGQFGKNLIYIASADQSLEALPNLMAFLEEWGIAVTDNLLVETDTSMMYYNEFFSLQSIASNSDYSHVIEDTSGYFVAPYSREVETLFSSDQNRKTQVL
;
A
#
# COMPACT_ATOMS: atom_id res chain seq x y z
N MET A 1 34.52 61.27 -42.47
CA MET A 1 35.50 60.38 -41.80
C MET A 1 34.83 59.04 -41.57
N ASN A 2 35.37 57.96 -42.15
CA ASN A 2 34.71 56.65 -42.27
C ASN A 2 34.67 55.91 -40.91
N ILE A 3 33.51 55.89 -40.24
CA ILE A 3 33.30 55.23 -38.93
C ILE A 3 33.48 53.70 -39.03
N PHE A 4 33.37 53.13 -40.24
CA PHE A 4 33.51 51.70 -40.53
C PHE A 4 34.97 51.18 -40.63
N LYS A 5 36.00 52.00 -40.38
CA LYS A 5 37.42 51.60 -40.48
C LYS A 5 38.19 51.56 -39.15
N SER A 6 37.50 51.52 -38.01
CA SER A 6 38.13 51.35 -36.69
C SER A 6 38.25 49.86 -36.32
N ARG A 7 39.46 49.42 -35.89
CA ARG A 7 39.75 48.04 -35.43
C ARG A 7 38.84 47.61 -34.27
N LYS A 8 38.34 48.57 -33.48
CA LYS A 8 37.37 48.35 -32.40
C LYS A 8 35.95 48.02 -32.91
N PHE A 9 35.55 48.52 -34.08
CA PHE A 9 34.23 48.25 -34.68
C PHE A 9 34.15 46.85 -35.30
N LYS A 10 35.26 46.35 -35.86
CA LYS A 10 35.35 44.97 -36.41
C LYS A 10 35.33 43.88 -35.34
N HIS A 11 35.84 44.15 -34.14
CA HIS A 11 35.82 43.17 -33.04
C HIS A 11 34.55 43.29 -32.19
N GLY A 12 33.97 44.50 -32.06
CA GLY A 12 32.68 44.70 -31.41
C GLY A 12 31.50 44.08 -32.19
N SER A 13 31.43 44.30 -33.51
CA SER A 13 30.37 43.72 -34.35
C SER A 13 30.41 42.19 -34.45
N LEU A 14 31.62 41.60 -34.52
CA LEU A 14 31.79 40.15 -34.51
C LEU A 14 31.42 39.55 -33.15
N ALA A 15 31.79 40.20 -32.05
CA ALA A 15 31.37 39.77 -30.71
C ALA A 15 29.85 39.85 -30.55
N THR A 16 29.20 40.93 -30.99
CA THR A 16 27.72 41.04 -30.96
C THR A 16 27.06 39.98 -31.81
N ALA A 17 27.56 39.70 -33.03
CA ALA A 17 27.02 38.65 -33.89
C ALA A 17 27.17 37.26 -33.26
N LEU A 18 28.31 36.97 -32.61
CA LEU A 18 28.53 35.73 -31.87
C LEU A 18 27.59 35.61 -30.66
N THR A 19 27.39 36.68 -29.88
CA THR A 19 26.44 36.68 -28.76
C THR A 19 25.02 36.42 -29.23
N VAL A 20 24.59 37.05 -30.32
CA VAL A 20 23.26 36.81 -30.90
C VAL A 20 23.11 35.38 -31.39
N CYS A 21 24.12 34.81 -32.05
CA CYS A 21 24.11 33.41 -32.47
C CYS A 21 24.06 32.45 -31.28
N LEU A 22 24.80 32.74 -30.20
CA LEU A 22 24.80 31.94 -28.98
C LEU A 22 23.42 31.96 -28.31
N ILE A 23 22.80 33.14 -28.18
CA ILE A 23 21.45 33.26 -27.62
C ILE A 23 20.45 32.49 -28.48
N ALA A 24 20.52 32.62 -29.81
CA ALA A 24 19.65 31.88 -30.72
C ALA A 24 19.84 30.36 -30.60
N ALA A 25 21.07 29.88 -30.45
CA ALA A 25 21.36 28.47 -30.23
C ALA A 25 20.82 27.97 -28.89
N VAL A 26 20.96 28.75 -27.81
CA VAL A 26 20.40 28.40 -26.48
C VAL A 26 18.88 28.32 -26.54
N VAL A 27 18.22 29.27 -27.19
CA VAL A 27 16.76 29.24 -27.37
C VAL A 27 16.34 28.02 -28.20
N LEU A 28 17.06 27.70 -29.28
CA LEU A 28 16.77 26.53 -30.10
C LEU A 28 16.94 25.22 -29.33
N VAL A 29 18.01 25.08 -28.55
CA VAL A 29 18.24 23.92 -27.68
C VAL A 29 17.12 23.81 -26.67
N ASN A 30 16.69 24.92 -26.06
CA ASN A 30 15.58 24.91 -25.10
C ASN A 30 14.27 24.46 -25.78
N VAL A 31 13.93 25.01 -26.95
CA VAL A 31 12.74 24.60 -27.72
C VAL A 31 12.79 23.13 -28.12
N VAL A 32 13.94 22.63 -28.61
CA VAL A 32 14.11 21.22 -28.99
C VAL A 32 14.04 20.31 -27.76
N ALA A 33 14.61 20.71 -26.63
CA ALA A 33 14.52 19.98 -25.38
C ALA A 33 13.06 19.94 -24.88
N THR A 34 12.32 21.05 -24.92
CA THR A 34 10.90 21.09 -24.57
C THR A 34 10.08 20.17 -25.47
N LEU A 35 10.26 20.25 -26.79
CA LEU A 35 9.55 19.39 -27.76
C LEU A 35 9.92 17.91 -27.65
N LEU A 36 11.16 17.61 -27.26
CA LEU A 36 11.59 16.23 -26.99
C LEU A 36 11.00 15.72 -25.69
N LEU A 37 11.00 16.50 -24.61
CA LEU A 37 10.39 16.15 -23.33
C LEU A 37 8.86 15.98 -23.45
N GLU A 38 8.21 16.76 -24.31
CA GLU A 38 6.78 16.61 -24.62
C GLU A 38 6.46 15.32 -25.40
N ARG A 39 7.44 14.75 -26.13
CA ARG A 39 7.22 13.60 -27.03
C ARG A 39 7.84 12.29 -26.53
N PHE A 40 8.92 12.38 -25.78
CA PHE A 40 9.62 11.31 -25.09
C PHE A 40 9.87 11.84 -23.67
N PRO A 41 9.04 11.46 -22.70
CA PRO A 41 9.17 11.97 -21.36
C PRO A 41 10.31 11.23 -20.65
N TRP A 42 11.53 11.61 -21.01
CA TRP A 42 12.70 11.29 -20.23
C TRP A 42 12.69 12.20 -19.01
N SER A 43 12.03 11.78 -17.93
CA SER A 43 12.21 12.42 -16.62
C SER A 43 13.56 12.00 -16.07
N ILE A 44 14.62 12.69 -16.49
CA ILE A 44 15.89 12.59 -15.79
C ILE A 44 15.70 13.32 -14.47
N ASP A 45 15.49 12.58 -13.38
CA ASP A 45 15.52 13.15 -12.04
C ASP A 45 16.95 13.66 -11.76
N LEU A 46 17.12 14.97 -11.81
CA LEU A 46 18.38 15.66 -11.53
C LEU A 46 18.58 15.91 -10.04
N THR A 47 17.61 15.53 -9.19
CA THR A 47 17.77 15.52 -7.74
C THR A 47 18.51 14.26 -7.36
N GLY A 48 19.53 14.35 -6.51
CA GLY A 48 20.36 13.22 -6.11
C GLY A 48 19.63 12.13 -5.29
N SER A 49 18.30 12.19 -5.21
CA SER A 49 17.45 11.37 -4.36
C SER A 49 16.42 10.50 -5.10
N GLY A 50 16.23 10.64 -6.42
CA GLY A 50 15.27 9.79 -7.17
C GLY A 50 13.80 9.97 -6.75
N ASN A 51 13.45 11.12 -6.17
CA ASN A 51 12.15 11.37 -5.55
C ASN A 51 11.05 11.77 -6.54
N TYR A 52 11.40 12.06 -7.79
CA TYR A 52 10.47 12.57 -8.82
C TYR A 52 10.37 11.65 -10.03
N SER A 53 10.83 10.42 -9.93
CA SER A 53 10.76 9.42 -11.00
C SER A 53 10.12 8.14 -10.47
N LEU A 54 9.37 7.45 -11.33
CA LEU A 54 8.90 6.10 -11.01
C LEU A 54 10.08 5.11 -10.93
N SER A 55 9.98 4.12 -10.07
CA SER A 55 10.85 2.94 -10.02
C SER A 55 10.71 2.08 -11.28
N GLU A 56 11.70 1.23 -11.55
CA GLU A 56 11.64 0.30 -12.69
C GLU A 56 10.47 -0.67 -12.51
N GLU A 57 10.23 -1.14 -11.29
CA GLU A 57 9.12 -2.05 -10.94
C GLU A 57 7.76 -1.41 -11.21
N ALA A 58 7.58 -0.12 -10.85
CA ALA A 58 6.33 0.59 -11.10
C ALA A 58 6.11 0.83 -12.61
N ILE A 59 7.18 1.09 -13.36
CA ILE A 59 7.11 1.23 -14.83
C ILE A 59 6.72 -0.11 -15.46
N GLU A 60 7.41 -1.20 -15.11
CA GLU A 60 7.11 -2.54 -15.62
C GLU A 60 5.66 -2.96 -15.34
N PHE A 61 5.15 -2.66 -14.14
CA PHE A 61 3.75 -2.88 -13.80
C PHE A 61 2.82 -2.02 -14.66
N ALA A 62 3.09 -0.71 -14.77
CA ALA A 62 2.26 0.21 -15.55
C ALA A 62 2.17 -0.20 -17.02
N GLU A 63 3.26 -0.65 -17.63
CA GLU A 63 3.31 -1.13 -19.02
C GLU A 63 2.42 -2.37 -19.27
N GLN A 64 2.15 -3.18 -18.24
CA GLN A 64 1.35 -4.40 -18.33
C GLN A 64 -0.15 -4.17 -18.18
N VAL A 65 -0.60 -2.98 -17.77
CA VAL A 65 -2.03 -2.66 -17.58
C VAL A 65 -2.80 -2.74 -18.91
N GLN A 66 -3.73 -3.71 -19.00
CA GLN A 66 -4.50 -3.95 -20.23
C GLN A 66 -5.85 -3.22 -20.25
N GLU A 67 -6.46 -3.04 -19.08
CA GLU A 67 -7.75 -2.37 -18.95
C GLU A 67 -7.58 -0.84 -18.90
N GLU A 68 -8.55 -0.10 -19.43
CA GLU A 68 -8.56 1.35 -19.33
C GLU A 68 -8.80 1.77 -17.87
N VAL A 69 -7.90 2.63 -17.35
CA VAL A 69 -7.97 3.16 -15.99
C VAL A 69 -7.84 4.67 -16.02
N THR A 70 -8.62 5.37 -15.20
CA THR A 70 -8.53 6.82 -15.04
C THR A 70 -8.14 7.18 -13.60
N ILE A 71 -7.04 7.90 -13.45
CA ILE A 71 -6.61 8.58 -12.23
C ILE A 71 -7.21 9.99 -12.26
N THR A 72 -8.11 10.29 -11.33
CA THR A 72 -8.77 11.60 -11.20
C THR A 72 -8.31 12.26 -9.91
N VAL A 73 -7.50 13.31 -10.02
CA VAL A 73 -7.10 14.13 -8.87
C VAL A 73 -8.21 15.16 -8.62
N LEU A 74 -8.81 15.15 -7.44
CA LEU A 74 -9.92 16.03 -7.04
C LEU A 74 -9.40 17.41 -6.65
N TYR A 75 -8.77 18.09 -7.59
CA TYR A 75 -8.21 19.43 -7.44
C TYR A 75 -7.97 20.05 -8.81
N ASP A 76 -7.81 21.38 -8.89
CA ASP A 76 -7.28 22.01 -10.10
C ASP A 76 -5.80 21.65 -10.32
N LYS A 77 -5.43 21.39 -11.58
CA LYS A 77 -4.06 20.94 -11.93
C LYS A 77 -2.98 21.94 -11.53
N GLN A 78 -3.20 23.23 -11.72
CA GLN A 78 -2.17 24.24 -11.44
C GLN A 78 -2.12 24.54 -9.95
N GLN A 79 -3.28 24.64 -9.30
CA GLN A 79 -3.35 24.91 -7.87
C GLN A 79 -2.77 23.76 -7.04
N PHE A 80 -2.94 22.51 -7.46
CA PHE A 80 -2.37 21.35 -6.75
C PHE A 80 -0.84 21.41 -6.72
N ALA A 81 -0.19 21.65 -7.86
CA ALA A 81 1.25 21.86 -7.94
C ALA A 81 1.71 23.07 -7.10
N ASN A 82 0.92 24.17 -7.11
CA ASN A 82 1.26 25.39 -6.38
C ASN A 82 1.19 25.25 -4.84
N LEU A 83 0.59 24.18 -4.31
CA LEU A 83 0.70 23.83 -2.89
C LEU A 83 2.15 23.48 -2.51
N GLY A 84 2.96 23.06 -3.49
CA GLY A 84 4.39 22.80 -3.37
C GLY A 84 4.72 21.57 -2.52
N GLY A 85 6.02 21.27 -2.45
CA GLY A 85 6.54 20.17 -1.63
C GLY A 85 5.96 18.82 -2.06
N TYR A 86 5.38 18.09 -1.12
CA TYR A 86 4.82 16.76 -1.37
C TYR A 86 3.66 16.75 -2.37
N TYR A 87 2.86 17.82 -2.47
CA TYR A 87 1.77 17.89 -3.45
C TYR A 87 2.31 17.92 -4.89
N GLU A 88 3.31 18.76 -5.14
CA GLU A 88 4.00 18.81 -6.43
C GLU A 88 4.64 17.47 -6.78
N GLN A 89 5.31 16.83 -5.80
CA GLN A 89 5.88 15.50 -5.96
C GLN A 89 4.83 14.43 -6.31
N CYS A 90 3.70 14.39 -5.58
CA CYS A 90 2.61 13.46 -5.86
C CYS A 90 2.09 13.63 -7.30
N GLN A 91 1.88 14.87 -7.71
CA GLN A 91 1.41 15.18 -9.07
C GLN A 91 2.41 14.74 -10.14
N ILE A 92 3.71 15.01 -9.95
CA ILE A 92 4.75 14.60 -10.92
C ILE A 92 4.76 13.08 -11.08
N LEU A 93 4.66 12.32 -9.99
CA LEU A 93 4.64 10.85 -10.03
C LEU A 93 3.37 10.33 -10.70
N MET A 94 2.19 10.85 -10.35
CA MET A 94 0.93 10.43 -10.96
C MET A 94 0.89 10.73 -12.47
N GLU A 95 1.44 11.86 -12.91
CA GLU A 95 1.49 12.25 -14.33
C GLU A 95 2.44 11.39 -15.18
N GLN A 96 3.31 10.58 -14.55
CA GLN A 96 4.21 9.66 -15.27
C GLN A 96 3.52 8.37 -15.71
N PHE A 97 2.55 7.83 -14.95
CA PHE A 97 1.89 6.57 -15.32
C PHE A 97 1.29 6.55 -16.75
N PRO A 98 0.53 7.58 -17.19
CA PRO A 98 -0.01 7.65 -18.55
C PRO A 98 1.05 7.71 -19.67
N GLN A 99 2.29 8.05 -19.33
CA GLN A 99 3.38 8.18 -20.28
C GLN A 99 3.95 6.83 -20.70
N TYR A 100 3.86 5.84 -19.80
CA TYR A 100 4.31 4.47 -20.03
C TYR A 100 3.20 3.58 -20.60
N ASN A 101 1.93 3.91 -20.38
CA ASN A 101 0.82 3.13 -20.91
C ASN A 101 -0.40 4.01 -21.30
N PRO A 102 -0.84 4.00 -22.57
CA PRO A 102 -1.99 4.79 -23.03
C PRO A 102 -3.34 4.35 -22.46
N ASN A 103 -3.44 3.16 -21.87
CA ASN A 103 -4.64 2.71 -21.16
C ASN A 103 -4.82 3.42 -19.81
N ILE A 104 -3.73 3.98 -19.24
CA ILE A 104 -3.79 4.76 -18.02
C ILE A 104 -3.96 6.23 -18.40
N LYS A 105 -5.02 6.86 -17.88
CA LYS A 105 -5.33 8.27 -18.09
C LYS A 105 -5.23 9.01 -16.77
N ILE A 106 -4.85 10.28 -16.84
CA ILE A 106 -4.95 11.19 -15.69
C ILE A 106 -5.80 12.40 -16.05
N ARG A 107 -6.67 12.80 -15.12
CA ARG A 107 -7.45 14.04 -15.20
C ARG A 107 -7.52 14.73 -13.85
N TYR A 108 -7.86 16.01 -13.89
CA TYR A 108 -8.02 16.86 -12.72
C TYR A 108 -9.47 17.36 -12.68
N MET A 109 -10.07 17.36 -11.50
CA MET A 109 -11.47 17.73 -11.27
C MET A 109 -11.57 18.58 -10.01
N ASP A 110 -11.82 19.89 -10.16
CA ASP A 110 -12.09 20.76 -9.02
C ASP A 110 -13.52 20.55 -8.52
N LEU A 111 -13.67 20.02 -7.31
CA LEU A 111 -14.99 19.75 -6.71
C LEU A 111 -15.77 21.03 -6.34
N TYR A 112 -15.10 22.17 -6.17
CA TYR A 112 -15.80 23.43 -5.94
C TYR A 112 -16.39 23.99 -7.23
N GLU A 113 -15.71 23.80 -8.36
CA GLU A 113 -16.24 24.17 -9.68
C GLU A 113 -17.28 23.16 -10.20
N HIS A 114 -17.15 21.88 -9.82
CA HIS A 114 -18.00 20.77 -10.27
C HIS A 114 -18.57 19.93 -9.11
N PRO A 115 -19.39 20.51 -8.21
CA PRO A 115 -19.94 19.79 -7.05
C PRO A 115 -20.87 18.64 -7.44
N GLU A 116 -21.45 18.66 -8.64
CA GLU A 116 -22.25 17.56 -9.17
C GLU A 116 -21.46 16.26 -9.35
N PHE A 117 -20.14 16.32 -9.40
CA PHE A 117 -19.27 15.16 -9.57
C PHE A 117 -19.39 14.16 -8.42
N GLU A 118 -19.64 14.63 -7.20
CA GLU A 118 -19.86 13.77 -6.02
C GLU A 118 -21.03 12.80 -6.20
N SER A 119 -22.06 13.21 -6.96
CA SER A 119 -23.24 12.37 -7.20
C SER A 119 -22.93 11.11 -8.02
N GLN A 120 -21.77 11.05 -8.70
CA GLN A 120 -21.32 9.86 -9.42
C GLN A 120 -20.80 8.76 -8.46
N TYR A 121 -20.45 9.13 -7.22
CA TYR A 121 -19.84 8.24 -6.23
C TYR A 121 -20.59 8.27 -4.90
N PRO A 122 -21.87 7.82 -4.86
CA PRO A 122 -22.74 7.99 -3.70
C PRO A 122 -22.27 7.26 -2.43
N ASN A 123 -21.34 6.31 -2.55
CA ASN A 123 -20.80 5.53 -1.45
C ASN A 123 -19.40 5.99 -1.02
N LEU A 124 -18.86 7.06 -1.61
CA LEU A 124 -17.55 7.61 -1.29
C LEU A 124 -17.72 9.01 -0.71
N ASN A 125 -16.94 9.32 0.33
CA ASN A 125 -16.81 10.69 0.83
C ASN A 125 -15.67 11.36 0.08
N LEU A 126 -15.99 12.19 -0.92
CA LEU A 126 -15.00 12.86 -1.75
C LEU A 126 -14.57 14.17 -1.10
N GLU A 127 -13.26 14.40 -1.02
CA GLU A 127 -12.70 15.65 -0.54
C GLU A 127 -11.68 16.23 -1.52
N MET A 128 -11.51 17.56 -1.50
CA MET A 128 -10.47 18.22 -2.29
C MET A 128 -9.10 17.65 -1.95
N GLY A 129 -8.33 17.31 -2.98
CA GLY A 129 -7.02 16.68 -2.88
C GLY A 129 -7.05 15.15 -2.78
N ASN A 130 -8.22 14.52 -2.73
CA ASN A 130 -8.33 13.06 -2.91
C ASN A 130 -8.00 12.67 -4.36
N VAL A 131 -7.65 11.40 -4.55
CA VAL A 131 -7.40 10.80 -5.86
C VAL A 131 -8.33 9.61 -6.04
N ILE A 132 -9.09 9.60 -7.13
CA ILE A 132 -9.92 8.48 -7.53
C ILE A 132 -9.18 7.71 -8.61
N VAL A 133 -9.01 6.41 -8.44
CA VAL A 133 -8.52 5.51 -9.48
C VAL A 133 -9.67 4.59 -9.86
N GLU A 134 -10.06 4.59 -11.14
CA GLU A 134 -11.25 3.88 -11.61
C GLU A 134 -11.00 3.11 -12.91
N SER A 135 -11.51 1.88 -12.98
CA SER A 135 -11.63 1.07 -14.19
C SER A 135 -13.11 0.81 -14.50
N ALA A 136 -13.41 0.00 -15.51
CA ALA A 136 -14.79 -0.42 -15.76
C ALA A 136 -15.34 -1.36 -14.66
N ARG A 137 -14.45 -1.99 -13.87
CA ARG A 137 -14.80 -2.95 -12.82
C ARG A 137 -15.07 -2.28 -11.49
N ARG A 138 -14.14 -1.42 -11.05
CA ARG A 138 -14.06 -0.96 -9.66
C ARG A 138 -13.47 0.45 -9.57
N THR A 139 -13.72 1.06 -8.42
CA THR A 139 -13.19 2.37 -8.03
C THR A 139 -12.44 2.24 -6.70
N LYS A 140 -11.30 2.92 -6.60
CA LYS A 140 -10.52 3.09 -5.37
C LYS A 140 -10.38 4.59 -5.09
N LEU A 141 -10.68 4.99 -3.85
CA LEU A 141 -10.40 6.34 -3.34
C LEU A 141 -9.09 6.30 -2.55
N LEU A 142 -8.19 7.24 -2.85
CA LEU A 142 -6.98 7.50 -2.10
C LEU A 142 -7.08 8.91 -1.52
N THR A 143 -6.73 9.05 -0.25
CA THR A 143 -6.57 10.33 0.43
C THR A 143 -5.12 10.80 0.31
N PHE A 144 -4.86 12.06 0.67
CA PHE A 144 -3.49 12.56 0.74
C PHE A 144 -2.63 11.79 1.76
N TYR A 145 -3.24 11.19 2.79
CA TYR A 145 -2.54 10.36 3.76
C TYR A 145 -2.05 9.04 3.16
N ASP A 146 -2.73 8.50 2.14
CA ASP A 146 -2.31 7.27 1.47
C ASP A 146 -1.10 7.50 0.56
N LEU A 147 -0.94 8.73 0.08
CA LEU A 147 0.15 9.13 -0.81
C LEU A 147 1.46 9.46 -0.08
N LEU A 148 1.45 9.46 1.26
CA LEU A 148 2.58 9.83 2.09
C LEU A 148 2.80 8.84 3.24
N SER A 149 4.07 8.71 3.66
CA SER A 149 4.42 8.03 4.91
C SER A 149 4.60 9.03 6.04
N PHE A 150 4.24 8.62 7.26
CA PHE A 150 4.31 9.45 8.45
C PHE A 150 5.10 8.76 9.55
N VAL A 151 5.90 9.54 10.28
CA VAL A 151 6.62 9.10 11.48
C VAL A 151 6.13 9.87 12.69
N TYR A 152 5.83 9.16 13.77
CA TYR A 152 5.50 9.75 15.05
C TYR A 152 6.78 9.97 15.88
N ASN A 153 7.07 11.23 16.19
CA ASN A 153 8.15 11.57 17.10
C ASN A 153 7.63 11.54 18.54
N SER A 154 7.99 10.49 19.29
CA SER A 154 7.58 10.30 20.68
C SER A 154 8.09 11.36 21.66
N THR A 155 9.18 12.06 21.32
CA THR A 155 9.75 13.12 22.17
C THR A 155 9.00 14.44 22.01
N THR A 156 8.69 14.82 20.77
CA THR A 156 7.96 16.07 20.50
C THR A 156 6.45 15.87 20.46
N GLN A 157 5.98 14.61 20.49
CA GLN A 157 4.59 14.20 20.30
C GLN A 157 3.98 14.70 18.97
N GLN A 158 4.82 14.86 17.95
CA GLN A 158 4.42 15.35 16.63
C GLN A 158 4.47 14.24 15.58
N VAL A 159 3.50 14.26 14.67
CA VAL A 159 3.52 13.46 13.44
C VAL A 159 4.20 14.28 12.36
N MET A 160 5.20 13.71 11.70
CA MET A 160 5.93 14.35 10.60
C MET A 160 5.84 13.47 9.36
N ILE A 161 5.85 14.09 8.18
CA ILE A 161 5.93 13.35 6.91
C ILE A 161 7.34 12.79 6.78
N ALA A 162 7.45 11.49 6.60
CA ALA A 162 8.71 10.78 6.42
C ALA A 162 9.13 10.72 4.95
N GLY A 163 8.16 10.62 4.03
CA GLY A 163 8.41 10.59 2.59
C GLY A 163 7.13 10.39 1.79
N SER A 164 7.29 10.32 0.47
CA SER A 164 6.18 10.01 -0.44
C SER A 164 6.00 8.49 -0.57
N THR A 165 4.75 8.04 -0.57
CA THR A 165 4.32 6.68 -0.93
C THR A 165 3.39 6.68 -2.14
N THR A 166 3.43 7.77 -2.92
CA THR A 166 2.50 7.99 -4.05
C THR A 166 2.58 6.86 -5.07
N GLU A 167 3.80 6.45 -5.45
CA GLU A 167 3.98 5.37 -6.42
C GLU A 167 3.33 4.08 -5.94
N GLN A 168 3.63 3.66 -4.71
CA GLN A 168 3.11 2.42 -4.13
C GLN A 168 1.58 2.47 -4.04
N ALA A 169 1.03 3.61 -3.62
CA ALA A 169 -0.41 3.81 -3.53
C ALA A 169 -1.11 3.74 -4.90
N ILE A 170 -0.51 4.34 -5.94
CA ILE A 170 -1.06 4.30 -7.30
C ILE A 170 -0.92 2.91 -7.92
N VAL A 171 0.25 2.26 -7.81
CA VAL A 171 0.45 0.87 -8.28
C VAL A 171 -0.55 -0.07 -7.63
N SER A 172 -0.73 0.01 -6.31
CA SER A 172 -1.73 -0.79 -5.61
C SER A 172 -3.16 -0.46 -6.06
N ALA A 173 -3.49 0.82 -6.25
CA ALA A 173 -4.82 1.18 -6.75
C ALA A 173 -5.06 0.66 -8.18
N LEU A 174 -4.07 0.75 -9.07
CA LEU A 174 -4.11 0.19 -10.42
C LEU A 174 -4.30 -1.34 -10.37
N LEU A 175 -3.52 -2.05 -9.53
CA LEU A 175 -3.69 -3.48 -9.31
C LEU A 175 -5.11 -3.80 -8.87
N TYR A 176 -5.61 -3.14 -7.83
CA TYR A 176 -6.96 -3.36 -7.31
C TYR A 176 -8.07 -3.17 -8.34
N VAL A 177 -8.00 -2.11 -9.16
CA VAL A 177 -9.06 -1.82 -10.13
C VAL A 177 -8.95 -2.66 -11.41
N THR A 178 -7.78 -3.22 -11.71
CA THR A 178 -7.55 -4.04 -12.91
C THR A 178 -7.51 -5.55 -12.65
N ASP A 179 -7.31 -5.97 -11.39
CA ASP A 179 -7.42 -7.36 -10.99
C ASP A 179 -8.85 -7.85 -11.24
N GLU A 180 -8.99 -9.05 -11.79
CA GLU A 180 -10.29 -9.67 -11.98
C GLU A 180 -10.84 -10.19 -10.64
N ASN A 181 -9.98 -10.79 -9.82
CA ASN A 181 -10.34 -11.53 -8.62
C ASN A 181 -9.37 -11.20 -7.46
N PRO A 182 -9.45 -9.99 -6.88
CA PRO A 182 -8.64 -9.62 -5.74
C PRO A 182 -8.97 -10.53 -4.56
N ALA A 183 -7.93 -10.92 -3.85
CA ALA A 183 -8.05 -11.77 -2.69
C ALA A 183 -8.96 -11.13 -1.64
N THR A 184 -9.92 -11.91 -1.15
CA THR A 184 -10.91 -11.45 -0.17
C THR A 184 -10.59 -12.03 1.20
N VAL A 185 -10.51 -11.16 2.21
CA VAL A 185 -10.22 -11.51 3.61
C VAL A 185 -11.44 -11.18 4.47
N SER A 186 -11.96 -12.17 5.18
CA SER A 186 -13.02 -11.98 6.18
C SER A 186 -12.43 -11.96 7.59
N VAL A 187 -12.54 -10.83 8.28
CA VAL A 187 -12.14 -10.70 9.68
C VAL A 187 -13.36 -10.96 10.56
N LEU A 188 -13.28 -11.98 11.41
CA LEU A 188 -14.39 -12.35 12.27
C LEU A 188 -14.41 -11.52 13.55
N THR A 189 -15.63 -11.20 13.96
CA THR A 189 -15.94 -10.54 15.22
C THR A 189 -17.09 -11.26 15.90
N GLY A 190 -17.25 -11.05 17.21
CA GLY A 190 -18.36 -11.63 17.96
C GLY A 190 -18.00 -12.12 19.35
N HIS A 191 -16.72 -12.42 19.56
CA HIS A 191 -16.20 -13.06 20.75
C HIS A 191 -15.11 -12.22 21.43
N GLU A 192 -15.22 -10.89 21.32
CA GLU A 192 -14.25 -9.92 21.85
C GLU A 192 -12.85 -10.10 21.22
N GLU A 193 -12.82 -10.38 19.91
CA GLU A 193 -11.59 -10.44 19.12
C GLU A 193 -10.82 -9.11 19.19
N THR A 194 -9.49 -9.22 19.10
CA THR A 194 -8.62 -8.05 19.06
C THR A 194 -8.88 -7.23 17.80
N ASP A 195 -8.90 -5.90 17.96
CA ASP A 195 -9.06 -4.98 16.83
C ASP A 195 -7.88 -5.12 15.85
N LEU A 196 -8.21 -5.46 14.61
CA LEU A 196 -7.25 -5.62 13.53
C LEU A 196 -7.24 -4.43 12.56
N THR A 197 -7.80 -3.27 12.93
CA THR A 197 -7.90 -2.10 12.04
C THR A 197 -6.59 -1.76 11.32
N ALA A 198 -5.45 -1.80 12.03
CA ALA A 198 -4.15 -1.55 11.41
C ALA A 198 -3.79 -2.58 10.33
N LEU A 199 -4.01 -3.87 10.59
CA LEU A 199 -3.78 -4.95 9.63
C LEU A 199 -4.76 -4.86 8.45
N THR A 200 -6.04 -4.63 8.72
CA THR A 200 -7.06 -4.51 7.66
C THR A 200 -6.78 -3.33 6.74
N ASN A 201 -6.25 -2.22 7.29
CA ASN A 201 -5.82 -1.08 6.48
C ASN A 201 -4.63 -1.46 5.60
N ILE A 202 -3.63 -2.16 6.13
CA ILE A 202 -2.49 -2.64 5.33
C ILE A 202 -2.96 -3.56 4.21
N LEU A 203 -3.83 -4.53 4.50
CA LEU A 203 -4.40 -5.44 3.50
C LEU A 203 -5.17 -4.66 2.42
N ALA A 204 -6.05 -3.74 2.82
CA ALA A 204 -6.82 -2.90 1.90
C ALA A 204 -5.93 -1.98 1.04
N SER A 205 -4.80 -1.51 1.58
CA SER A 205 -3.78 -0.75 0.86
C SER A 205 -2.93 -1.60 -0.07
N ASN A 206 -3.01 -2.94 0.04
CA ASN A 206 -2.33 -3.90 -0.83
C ASN A 206 -3.32 -4.70 -1.68
N SER A 207 -4.41 -4.05 -2.13
CA SER A 207 -5.41 -4.61 -3.05
C SER A 207 -6.28 -5.77 -2.53
N TYR A 208 -6.22 -6.12 -1.24
CA TYR A 208 -7.15 -7.09 -0.68
C TYR A 208 -8.53 -6.48 -0.44
N GLN A 209 -9.58 -7.27 -0.66
CA GLN A 209 -10.94 -6.92 -0.23
C GLN A 209 -11.16 -7.40 1.19
N VAL A 210 -11.21 -6.49 2.15
CA VAL A 210 -11.41 -6.84 3.55
C VAL A 210 -12.87 -6.63 3.96
N VAL A 211 -13.47 -7.65 4.56
CA VAL A 211 -14.84 -7.61 5.09
C VAL A 211 -14.80 -7.99 6.56
N THR A 212 -15.38 -7.15 7.43
CA THR A 212 -15.57 -7.50 8.84
C THR A 212 -16.95 -8.12 9.00
N GLN A 213 -17.02 -9.31 9.60
CA GLN A 213 -18.28 -10.05 9.77
C GLN A 213 -18.49 -10.44 11.22
N ASN A 214 -19.70 -10.26 11.74
CA ASN A 214 -20.04 -10.74 13.08
C ASN A 214 -20.56 -12.18 13.01
N ILE A 215 -19.78 -13.16 13.48
CA ILE A 215 -20.11 -14.58 13.28
C ILE A 215 -21.37 -15.02 14.02
N LEU A 216 -21.80 -14.33 15.08
CA LEU A 216 -23.05 -14.61 15.78
C LEU A 216 -24.26 -14.30 14.90
N ARG A 217 -24.13 -13.33 13.99
CA ARG A 217 -25.26 -12.75 13.24
C ARG A 217 -25.24 -13.09 11.76
N GLU A 218 -24.07 -13.40 11.22
CA GLU A 218 -23.82 -13.54 9.80
C GLU A 218 -23.32 -14.95 9.45
N GLN A 219 -23.34 -15.25 8.15
CA GLN A 219 -22.60 -16.37 7.59
C GLN A 219 -21.25 -15.87 7.10
N ILE A 220 -20.22 -16.71 7.18
CA ILE A 220 -18.91 -16.40 6.61
C ILE A 220 -19.09 -16.23 5.09
N ASN A 221 -18.51 -15.17 4.53
CA ASN A 221 -18.57 -14.91 3.11
C ASN A 221 -17.96 -16.10 2.33
N PRO A 222 -18.73 -16.83 1.52
CA PRO A 222 -18.21 -18.00 0.80
C PRO A 222 -17.15 -17.63 -0.25
N GLU A 223 -17.15 -16.38 -0.70
CA GLU A 223 -16.16 -15.86 -1.65
C GLU A 223 -14.84 -15.46 -0.98
N ALA A 224 -14.77 -15.40 0.36
CA ALA A 224 -13.52 -15.08 1.05
C ALA A 224 -12.47 -16.16 0.78
N ASP A 225 -11.25 -15.77 0.43
CA ASP A 225 -10.11 -16.69 0.26
C ASP A 225 -9.48 -17.04 1.60
N MET A 226 -9.64 -16.13 2.57
CA MET A 226 -9.08 -16.22 3.89
C MET A 226 -10.05 -15.69 4.94
N VAL A 227 -10.11 -16.39 6.07
CA VAL A 227 -10.77 -15.93 7.29
C VAL A 227 -9.69 -15.66 8.35
N VAL A 228 -9.86 -14.59 9.13
CA VAL A 228 -8.96 -14.25 10.24
C VAL A 228 -9.74 -14.23 11.54
N ILE A 229 -9.22 -14.97 12.53
CA ILE A 229 -9.68 -14.96 13.92
C ILE A 229 -8.51 -14.45 14.78
N CYS A 230 -8.69 -13.31 15.43
CA CYS A 230 -7.64 -12.70 16.24
C CYS A 230 -8.00 -12.71 17.72
N ALA A 231 -7.35 -13.59 18.48
CA ALA A 231 -7.38 -13.65 19.93
C ALA A 231 -8.78 -13.47 20.55
N PRO A 232 -9.79 -14.29 20.20
CA PRO A 232 -11.10 -14.22 20.83
C PRO A 232 -11.02 -14.50 22.33
N MET A 233 -11.76 -13.74 23.14
CA MET A 233 -11.77 -13.86 24.60
C MET A 233 -12.93 -14.70 25.14
N THR A 234 -13.91 -15.03 24.30
CA THR A 234 -15.02 -15.93 24.64
C THR A 234 -15.15 -17.06 23.64
N ASP A 235 -15.66 -18.20 24.09
CA ASP A 235 -15.73 -19.38 23.21
C ASP A 235 -16.76 -19.18 22.11
N TYR A 236 -16.50 -19.85 20.99
CA TYR A 236 -17.44 -20.02 19.91
C TYR A 236 -18.39 -21.16 20.25
N THR A 237 -19.62 -21.07 19.79
CA THR A 237 -20.62 -22.12 19.92
C THR A 237 -20.43 -23.22 18.87
N ASP A 238 -21.02 -24.39 19.12
CA ASP A 238 -21.07 -25.49 18.13
C ASP A 238 -21.67 -25.06 16.78
N GLU A 239 -22.62 -24.12 16.79
CA GLU A 239 -23.24 -23.62 15.56
C GLU A 239 -22.29 -22.72 14.76
N GLU A 240 -21.46 -21.93 15.45
CA GLU A 240 -20.44 -21.07 14.82
C GLU A 240 -19.26 -21.89 14.30
N MET A 241 -18.84 -22.91 15.05
CA MET A 241 -17.82 -23.88 14.60
C MET A 241 -18.25 -24.58 13.29
N LYS A 242 -19.53 -24.96 13.18
CA LYS A 242 -20.07 -25.51 11.92
C LYS A 242 -19.98 -24.54 10.74
N LYS A 243 -20.03 -23.22 10.98
CA LYS A 243 -19.84 -22.22 9.90
C LYS A 243 -18.40 -22.24 9.41
N LEU A 244 -17.43 -22.32 10.32
CA LEU A 244 -16.01 -22.45 9.97
C LEU A 244 -15.72 -23.77 9.25
N ASP A 245 -16.29 -24.88 9.72
CA ASP A 245 -16.18 -26.18 9.05
C ASP A 245 -16.74 -26.13 7.64
N ALA A 246 -17.95 -25.57 7.46
CA ALA A 246 -18.57 -25.44 6.15
C ALA A 246 -17.74 -24.57 5.21
N TYR A 247 -17.20 -23.46 5.70
CA TYR A 247 -16.32 -22.56 4.95
C TYR A 247 -15.03 -23.28 4.50
N LEU A 248 -14.32 -23.94 5.41
CA LEU A 248 -13.07 -24.63 5.08
C LEU A 248 -13.29 -25.87 4.20
N ASN A 249 -14.41 -26.57 4.37
CA ASN A 249 -14.80 -27.68 3.51
C ASN A 249 -15.12 -27.20 2.08
N ASN A 250 -15.77 -26.04 1.95
CA ASN A 250 -16.13 -25.39 0.69
C ASN A 250 -16.85 -26.35 -0.28
N ASP A 251 -17.87 -27.06 0.23
CA ASP A 251 -18.60 -28.11 -0.50
C ASP A 251 -17.70 -29.20 -1.13
N GLY A 252 -16.57 -29.49 -0.48
CA GLY A 252 -15.56 -30.45 -0.93
C GLY A 252 -14.60 -29.92 -2.00
N GLN A 253 -14.71 -28.64 -2.39
CA GLN A 253 -13.74 -28.00 -3.29
C GLN A 253 -12.43 -27.65 -2.56
N PHE A 254 -12.48 -27.51 -1.24
CA PHE A 254 -11.36 -27.07 -0.40
C PHE A 254 -10.76 -25.74 -0.89
N GLY A 255 -9.52 -25.43 -0.50
CA GLY A 255 -8.77 -24.26 -0.96
C GLY A 255 -9.03 -22.96 -0.19
N LYS A 256 -9.85 -23.01 0.87
CA LYS A 256 -10.11 -21.89 1.78
C LYS A 256 -9.14 -21.92 2.95
N ASN A 257 -8.75 -20.74 3.43
CA ASN A 257 -7.74 -20.61 4.49
C ASN A 257 -8.33 -19.96 5.75
N LEU A 258 -7.81 -20.36 6.91
CA LEU A 258 -8.05 -19.74 8.20
C LEU A 258 -6.70 -19.31 8.79
N ILE A 259 -6.60 -18.05 9.20
CA ILE A 259 -5.52 -17.55 10.05
C ILE A 259 -6.08 -17.39 11.46
N TYR A 260 -5.40 -18.02 12.41
CA TYR A 260 -5.65 -17.85 13.83
C TYR A 260 -4.46 -17.15 14.48
N ILE A 261 -4.72 -16.09 15.24
CA ILE A 261 -3.70 -15.35 15.99
C ILE A 261 -3.99 -15.54 17.47
N ALA A 262 -3.09 -16.22 18.18
CA ALA A 262 -3.20 -16.45 19.62
C ALA A 262 -2.71 -15.23 20.42
N SER A 263 -3.27 -15.01 21.60
CA SER A 263 -2.78 -14.02 22.58
C SER A 263 -2.55 -14.66 23.95
N ALA A 264 -1.50 -14.19 24.64
CA ALA A 264 -1.22 -14.52 26.02
C ALA A 264 -2.35 -14.15 27.01
N ASP A 265 -3.25 -13.27 26.63
CA ASP A 265 -4.36 -12.82 27.48
C ASP A 265 -5.57 -13.78 27.46
N GLN A 266 -5.63 -14.71 26.50
CA GLN A 266 -6.75 -15.65 26.37
C GLN A 266 -6.69 -16.74 27.45
N SER A 267 -7.83 -17.07 28.07
CA SER A 267 -7.94 -18.26 28.93
C SER A 267 -8.36 -19.46 28.08
N LEU A 268 -7.47 -20.43 27.86
CA LEU A 268 -7.74 -21.58 27.00
C LEU A 268 -8.86 -22.48 27.54
N GLU A 269 -8.96 -22.63 28.86
CA GLU A 269 -10.06 -23.35 29.52
C GLU A 269 -11.44 -22.72 29.23
N ALA A 270 -11.47 -21.43 28.89
CA ALA A 270 -12.69 -20.70 28.52
C ALA A 270 -12.99 -20.76 27.01
N LEU A 271 -12.17 -21.44 26.20
CA LEU A 271 -12.31 -21.58 24.74
C LEU A 271 -12.34 -23.05 24.26
N PRO A 272 -13.03 -23.99 24.94
CA PRO A 272 -12.90 -25.42 24.66
C PRO A 272 -13.31 -25.82 23.23
N ASN A 273 -14.33 -25.19 22.64
CA ASN A 273 -14.78 -25.54 21.29
C ASN A 273 -13.79 -25.06 20.24
N LEU A 274 -13.31 -23.81 20.35
CA LEU A 274 -12.31 -23.28 19.45
C LEU A 274 -11.00 -24.08 19.52
N MET A 275 -10.55 -24.45 20.73
CA MET A 275 -9.32 -25.23 20.88
C MET A 275 -9.47 -26.63 20.28
N ALA A 276 -10.59 -27.31 20.50
CA ALA A 276 -10.85 -28.61 19.88
C ALA A 276 -10.87 -28.53 18.35
N PHE A 277 -11.47 -27.48 17.79
CA PHE A 277 -11.45 -27.21 16.36
C PHE A 277 -10.01 -26.96 15.84
N LEU A 278 -9.21 -26.15 16.53
CA LEU A 278 -7.81 -25.90 16.14
C LEU A 278 -6.97 -27.18 16.19
N GLU A 279 -7.14 -28.02 17.22
CA GLU A 279 -6.45 -29.31 17.34
C GLU A 279 -6.77 -30.24 16.17
N GLU A 280 -8.05 -30.28 15.75
CA GLU A 280 -8.48 -30.98 14.55
C GLU A 280 -7.77 -30.50 13.28
N TRP A 281 -7.41 -29.21 13.24
CA TRP A 281 -6.63 -28.59 12.17
C TRP A 281 -5.13 -28.56 12.47
N GLY A 282 -4.65 -29.37 13.42
CA GLY A 282 -3.24 -29.58 13.68
C GLY A 282 -2.56 -28.44 14.44
N ILE A 283 -3.34 -27.58 15.09
CA ILE A 283 -2.85 -26.44 15.86
C ILE A 283 -3.17 -26.69 17.33
N ALA A 284 -2.14 -26.75 18.18
CA ALA A 284 -2.31 -26.73 19.63
C ALA A 284 -1.82 -25.40 20.19
N VAL A 285 -2.68 -24.70 20.91
CA VAL A 285 -2.32 -23.48 21.63
C VAL A 285 -2.02 -23.87 23.08
N THR A 286 -0.87 -23.46 23.61
CA THR A 286 -0.49 -23.81 24.99
C THR A 286 -0.63 -22.60 25.91
N ASP A 287 -0.71 -22.83 27.22
CA ASP A 287 -0.65 -21.77 28.23
C ASP A 287 0.79 -21.28 28.48
N ASN A 288 1.77 -21.74 27.68
CA ASN A 288 3.16 -21.33 27.82
C ASN A 288 3.39 -19.95 27.19
N LEU A 289 4.19 -19.16 27.88
CA LEU A 289 4.69 -17.88 27.37
C LEU A 289 6.13 -18.05 26.89
N LEU A 290 6.41 -17.49 25.72
CA LEU A 290 7.77 -17.39 25.21
C LEU A 290 8.51 -16.30 25.98
N VAL A 291 9.75 -16.60 26.35
CA VAL A 291 10.66 -15.66 27.00
C VAL A 291 11.92 -15.50 26.17
N GLU A 292 12.35 -14.26 26.00
CA GLU A 292 13.67 -13.94 25.46
C GLU A 292 14.73 -14.34 26.48
N THR A 293 15.80 -14.98 26.02
CA THR A 293 16.93 -15.38 26.88
C THR A 293 18.20 -14.63 26.54
N ASP A 294 18.28 -14.05 25.33
CA ASP A 294 19.32 -13.12 24.95
C ASP A 294 18.97 -11.72 25.45
N THR A 295 19.68 -11.29 26.50
CA THR A 295 19.53 -9.95 27.08
C THR A 295 19.72 -8.80 26.10
N SER A 296 20.42 -9.00 24.98
CA SER A 296 20.59 -7.97 23.95
C SER A 296 19.35 -7.81 23.05
N MET A 297 18.50 -8.83 23.01
CA MET A 297 17.24 -8.85 22.28
C MET A 297 16.04 -8.54 23.20
N MET A 298 16.27 -8.27 24.48
CA MET A 298 15.22 -7.82 25.41
C MET A 298 15.00 -6.30 25.28
N TYR A 299 13.79 -5.89 24.93
CA TYR A 299 13.43 -4.47 24.88
C TYR A 299 13.23 -3.87 26.29
N TYR A 300 12.57 -4.62 27.18
CA TYR A 300 12.24 -4.17 28.52
C TYR A 300 12.48 -5.22 29.60
N ASN A 301 11.94 -6.42 29.40
CA ASN A 301 12.17 -7.61 30.21
C ASN A 301 12.06 -8.86 29.33
N GLU A 302 12.19 -10.04 29.92
CA GLU A 302 12.18 -11.32 29.23
C GLU A 302 10.89 -11.61 28.42
N PHE A 303 9.76 -10.96 28.73
CA PHE A 303 8.51 -11.10 27.98
C PHE A 303 8.36 -10.09 26.83
N PHE A 304 9.32 -9.18 26.65
CA PHE A 304 9.31 -8.16 25.58
C PHE A 304 10.50 -8.39 24.65
N SER A 305 10.35 -9.37 23.77
CA SER A 305 11.40 -9.74 22.81
C SER A 305 11.44 -8.78 21.61
N LEU A 306 12.64 -8.43 21.18
CA LEU A 306 12.89 -7.83 19.88
C LEU A 306 12.99 -8.97 18.86
N GLN A 307 12.21 -8.87 17.79
CA GLN A 307 12.23 -9.80 16.68
C GLN A 307 12.80 -9.10 15.46
N SER A 308 13.80 -9.70 14.82
CA SER A 308 14.39 -9.14 13.60
C SER A 308 13.44 -9.37 12.42
N ILE A 309 13.27 -8.34 11.59
CA ILE A 309 12.53 -8.46 10.32
C ILE A 309 13.24 -9.44 9.36
N ALA A 310 14.56 -9.57 9.47
CA ALA A 310 15.37 -10.48 8.64
C ALA A 310 15.31 -11.94 9.08
N SER A 311 14.99 -12.24 10.35
CA SER A 311 15.31 -13.55 10.93
C SER A 311 14.35 -14.68 10.57
N ASN A 312 13.21 -14.38 9.95
CA ASN A 312 12.29 -15.40 9.47
C ASN A 312 11.48 -14.89 8.28
N SER A 313 11.74 -15.44 7.09
CA SER A 313 10.71 -15.94 6.18
C SER A 313 11.21 -16.10 4.75
N ASP A 314 10.48 -16.92 4.00
CA ASP A 314 10.46 -16.91 2.54
C ASP A 314 10.18 -15.52 1.94
N TYR A 315 9.85 -14.48 2.73
CA TYR A 315 9.49 -13.13 2.29
C TYR A 315 10.57 -12.07 2.54
N SER A 316 11.73 -12.42 3.11
CA SER A 316 12.82 -11.45 3.31
C SER A 316 13.34 -10.83 2.00
N HIS A 317 13.12 -11.50 0.86
CA HIS A 317 13.49 -11.01 -0.47
C HIS A 317 12.59 -9.89 -0.99
N VAL A 318 11.40 -9.67 -0.41
CA VAL A 318 10.48 -8.59 -0.81
C VAL A 318 10.50 -7.39 0.14
N ILE A 319 11.29 -7.45 1.20
CA ILE A 319 11.42 -6.36 2.18
C ILE A 319 12.73 -5.61 1.89
N GLU A 320 12.63 -4.35 1.46
CA GLU A 320 13.80 -3.52 1.12
C GLU A 320 14.73 -3.24 2.31
N ASP A 321 14.17 -3.08 3.51
CA ASP A 321 14.93 -2.89 4.74
C ASP A 321 14.60 -3.96 5.78
N THR A 322 15.46 -4.98 5.85
CA THR A 322 15.36 -6.05 6.84
C THR A 322 16.14 -5.76 8.12
N SER A 323 16.76 -4.58 8.25
CA SER A 323 17.62 -4.24 9.40
C SER A 323 16.84 -3.85 10.66
N GLY A 324 15.53 -3.62 10.52
CA GLY A 324 14.65 -3.26 11.61
C GLY A 324 14.32 -4.43 12.56
N TYR A 325 13.84 -4.04 13.74
CA TYR A 325 13.27 -4.94 14.74
C TYR A 325 11.85 -4.49 15.09
N PHE A 326 10.98 -5.44 15.39
CA PHE A 326 9.69 -5.18 16.04
C PHE A 326 9.68 -5.79 17.44
N VAL A 327 8.85 -5.23 18.32
CA VAL A 327 8.67 -5.78 19.67
C VAL A 327 7.50 -6.76 19.64
N ALA A 328 7.72 -7.99 20.12
CA ALA A 328 6.70 -9.01 20.28
C ALA A 328 6.47 -9.25 21.79
N PRO A 329 5.57 -8.47 22.42
CA PRO A 329 5.30 -8.60 23.85
C PRO A 329 4.44 -9.84 24.13
N TYR A 330 4.72 -10.54 25.22
CA TYR A 330 3.91 -11.65 25.75
C TYR A 330 3.50 -12.66 24.66
N SER A 331 4.47 -13.17 23.91
CA SER A 331 4.19 -14.14 22.85
C SER A 331 3.78 -15.47 23.46
N ARG A 332 2.68 -16.04 22.95
CA ARG A 332 2.17 -17.35 23.35
C ARG A 332 2.74 -18.43 22.44
N GLU A 333 3.04 -19.60 23.01
CA GLU A 333 3.47 -20.76 22.23
C GLU A 333 2.29 -21.40 21.49
N VAL A 334 2.53 -21.73 20.22
CA VAL A 334 1.63 -22.50 19.36
C VAL A 334 2.43 -23.66 18.78
N GLU A 335 1.93 -24.88 18.98
CA GLU A 335 2.52 -26.10 18.46
C GLU A 335 1.80 -26.57 17.19
N THR A 336 2.57 -27.01 16.19
CA THR A 336 2.03 -27.71 15.03
C THR A 336 1.97 -29.20 15.33
N LEU A 337 0.78 -29.74 15.60
CA LEU A 337 0.55 -31.17 15.85
C LEU A 337 0.83 -32.01 14.59
N PHE A 338 0.47 -31.49 13.42
CA PHE A 338 0.82 -32.06 12.11
C PHE A 338 0.85 -30.95 11.05
N SER A 339 1.69 -31.09 10.03
CA SER A 339 1.71 -30.15 8.88
C SER A 339 0.75 -30.58 7.76
N SER A 340 0.38 -31.86 7.71
CA SER A 340 -0.66 -32.37 6.82
C SER A 340 -1.29 -33.64 7.40
N ASP A 341 -2.62 -33.68 7.42
CA ASP A 341 -3.42 -34.87 7.73
C ASP A 341 -4.64 -34.90 6.81
N GLN A 342 -4.80 -36.00 6.07
CA GLN A 342 -5.83 -36.16 5.03
C GLN A 342 -5.92 -34.96 4.08
N ASN A 343 -6.93 -34.12 4.24
CA ASN A 343 -7.27 -33.00 3.37
C ASN A 343 -6.85 -31.65 4.01
N ARG A 344 -6.30 -31.70 5.22
CA ARG A 344 -5.92 -30.54 6.04
C ARG A 344 -4.42 -30.29 5.91
N LYS A 345 -4.05 -29.01 5.92
CA LYS A 345 -2.67 -28.55 5.94
C LYS A 345 -2.54 -27.43 6.97
N THR A 346 -1.39 -27.41 7.64
CA THR A 346 -1.14 -26.52 8.76
C THR A 346 0.28 -26.01 8.69
N GLN A 347 0.45 -24.71 8.91
CA GLN A 347 1.73 -24.04 8.89
C GLN A 347 1.70 -22.92 9.92
N VAL A 348 2.79 -22.80 10.68
CA VAL A 348 3.07 -21.61 11.51
C VAL A 348 3.82 -20.61 10.62
N LEU A 349 3.33 -19.37 10.59
CA LEU A 349 3.88 -18.27 9.78
C LEU A 349 4.91 -17.47 10.55
#